data_AF-A0A6N7ZVQ4-F1
#
_entry.id   AF-A0A6N7ZVQ4-F1
#
_cell.length_a   1.000
_cell.length_b   1.000
_cell.length_c   1.000
_cell.angle_alpha   90.00
_cell.angle_beta   90.00
_cell.angle_gamma   90.00
#
_symmetry.space_group_name_H-M   'P 1'
#
loop_
_entity.id
_entity.type
_entity.pdbx_description
1 polymer ?
#
loop_
_entity_poly.entity_id
_entity_poly.type
_entity_poly.pdbx_seq_one_letter_code
_entity_poly.pdbx_strand_id
1 'polypeptide(L)'
;MNTPRNLASAEALKGFAERSKTAAHKLEGRADKQEAHLPDLERQGNAKAINRVKCDINADRNNAQRMYRNAEATEARAKELARTGPEQPRKEALK
;
A
#
# COMPACT_ATOMS: atom_id res chain seq x y z
N MET A 1 20.85 -7.69 -23.96
CA MET A 1 20.01 -8.71 -23.29
C MET A 1 18.60 -8.14 -23.17
N ASN A 2 17.61 -8.68 -23.89
CA ASN A 2 16.21 -8.26 -23.74
C ASN A 2 15.60 -9.01 -22.56
N THR A 3 15.46 -8.35 -21.41
CA THR A 3 14.63 -8.87 -20.34
C THR A 3 13.20 -8.98 -20.85
N PRO A 4 12.53 -10.14 -20.71
CA PRO A 4 11.17 -10.29 -21.21
C PRO A 4 10.27 -9.25 -20.52
N ARG A 5 9.42 -8.58 -21.32
CA ARG A 5 8.56 -7.45 -20.90
C ARG A 5 7.75 -7.74 -19.62
N ASN A 6 7.37 -9.01 -19.42
CA ASN A 6 6.63 -9.48 -18.24
C ASN A 6 7.48 -9.45 -16.97
N LEU A 7 8.78 -9.75 -17.04
CA LEU A 7 9.68 -9.72 -15.89
C LEU A 7 9.94 -8.28 -15.44
N ALA A 8 10.21 -7.37 -16.38
CA ALA A 8 10.38 -5.94 -16.07
C ALA A 8 9.11 -5.33 -15.46
N SER A 9 7.94 -5.76 -15.95
CA SER A 9 6.64 -5.35 -15.39
C SER A 9 6.42 -5.92 -13.98
N ALA A 10 6.87 -7.14 -13.70
CA ALA A 10 6.78 -7.74 -12.37
C ALA A 10 7.67 -7.03 -11.34
N GLU A 11 8.90 -6.66 -11.72
CA GLU A 11 9.81 -5.89 -10.86
C GLU A 11 9.27 -4.49 -10.55
N ALA A 12 8.69 -3.81 -11.54
CA ALA A 12 8.04 -2.52 -11.34
C ALA A 12 6.87 -2.60 -10.34
N LEU A 13 6.05 -3.65 -10.42
CA LEU A 13 4.94 -3.88 -9.49
C LEU A 13 5.44 -4.16 -8.07
N LYS A 14 6.52 -4.95 -7.91
CA LYS A 14 7.14 -5.16 -6.59
C LYS A 14 7.59 -3.84 -5.96
N GLY A 15 8.34 -3.03 -6.70
CA GLY A 15 8.80 -1.73 -6.21
C GLY A 15 7.66 -0.77 -5.87
N PHE A 16 6.54 -0.83 -6.60
CA PHE A 16 5.34 -0.05 -6.26
C PHE A 16 4.70 -0.52 -4.95
N ALA A 17 4.60 -1.84 -4.74
CA ALA A 17 4.04 -2.39 -3.51
C ALA A 17 4.88 -2.02 -2.29
N GLU A 18 6.21 -2.13 -2.36
CA GLU A 18 7.11 -1.73 -1.28
C GLU A 18 6.93 -0.26 -0.90
N ARG A 19 6.90 0.65 -1.88
CA ARG A 19 6.64 2.08 -1.64
C ARG A 19 5.28 2.33 -1.00
N SER A 20 4.26 1.55 -1.41
CA SER A 20 2.91 1.63 -0.84
C SER A 20 2.89 1.18 0.63
N LYS A 21 3.60 0.11 0.98
CA LYS A 21 3.79 -0.33 2.37
C LYS A 21 4.52 0.71 3.20
N THR A 22 5.58 1.32 2.67
CA THR A 22 6.29 2.42 3.36
C THR A 22 5.38 3.63 3.60
N ALA A 23 4.55 3.99 2.62
CA ALA A 23 3.58 5.07 2.80
C ALA A 23 2.54 4.74 3.87
N ALA A 24 2.04 3.50 3.89
CA ALA A 24 1.13 3.01 4.92
C ALA A 24 1.75 3.10 6.33
N HIS A 25 2.99 2.63 6.52
CA HIS A 25 3.72 2.75 7.78
C HIS A 25 3.86 4.20 8.26
N LYS A 26 4.05 5.15 7.35
CA LYS A 26 4.11 6.58 7.70
C LYS A 26 2.78 7.11 8.22
N LEU A 27 1.66 6.64 7.68
CA LEU A 27 0.32 7.00 8.16
C LEU A 27 0.06 6.42 9.55
N GLU A 28 0.47 5.16 9.80
CA GLU A 28 0.37 4.56 11.14
C GLU A 28 1.20 5.34 12.16
N GLY A 29 2.47 5.63 11.85
CA GLY A 29 3.31 6.42 12.76
C GLY A 29 2.81 7.86 12.98
N ARG A 30 2.02 8.43 12.06
CA ARG A 30 1.32 9.70 12.27
C ARG A 30 0.13 9.53 13.20
N ALA A 31 -0.68 8.50 12.98
CA ALA A 31 -1.82 8.17 13.83
C ALA A 31 -1.39 7.92 15.28
N ASP A 32 -0.29 7.18 15.48
CA ASP A 32 0.23 6.89 16.82
C ASP A 32 0.72 8.14 17.56
N LYS A 33 1.36 9.08 16.85
CA LYS A 33 1.73 10.39 17.42
C LYS A 33 0.50 11.19 17.82
N GLN A 34 -0.53 11.21 16.98
CA GLN A 34 -1.78 11.89 17.30
C GLN A 34 -2.50 11.26 18.49
N GLU A 35 -2.50 9.93 18.58
CA GLU A 35 -3.08 9.18 19.70
C GLU A 35 -2.36 9.50 21.01
N ALA A 36 -1.04 9.62 20.98
CA ALA A 36 -0.24 10.02 22.15
C ALA A 36 -0.57 11.44 22.65
N HIS A 37 -1.13 12.31 21.82
CA HIS A 37 -1.57 13.66 22.21
C HIS A 37 -3.00 13.71 22.77
N LEU A 38 -3.79 12.64 22.66
CA LEU A 38 -5.16 12.61 23.17
C LEU A 38 -5.26 12.86 24.69
N PRO A 39 -4.39 12.29 25.56
CA PRO A 39 -4.46 12.55 26.99
C PRO A 39 -4.29 14.03 27.36
N ASP A 40 -3.48 14.78 26.60
CA ASP A 40 -3.29 16.21 26.84
C ASP A 40 -4.55 17.01 26.51
N LEU A 41 -5.26 16.63 25.45
CA LEU A 41 -6.54 17.24 25.07
C LEU A 41 -7.66 16.88 26.06
N GLU A 42 -7.62 15.66 26.62
CA GLU A 42 -8.53 15.21 27.68
C GLU A 42 -8.36 16.03 28.96
N ARG A 43 -7.11 16.31 29.38
CA ARG A 43 -6.86 17.19 30.54
C ARG A 43 -7.35 18.62 30.33
N GLN A 44 -7.35 19.11 29.09
CA GLN A 44 -7.86 20.44 28.74
C GLN A 44 -9.40 20.49 28.64
N GLY A 45 -10.09 19.34 28.75
CA GLY A 45 -11.55 19.27 28.65
C GLY A 45 -12.09 19.63 27.25
N ASN A 46 -11.26 19.63 26.21
CA ASN A 46 -11.65 20.09 24.88
C ASN A 46 -12.25 18.94 24.05
N ALA A 47 -13.49 18.57 24.34
CA ALA A 47 -14.21 17.48 23.68
C ALA A 47 -14.23 17.58 22.14
N LYS A 48 -14.31 18.80 21.60
CA LYS A 48 -14.31 19.03 20.15
C LYS A 48 -12.95 18.69 19.52
N ALA A 49 -11.85 19.10 20.17
CA ALA A 49 -10.51 18.76 19.70
C ALA A 49 -10.23 17.26 19.79
N ILE A 50 -10.63 16.62 20.89
CA ILE A 50 -10.50 15.16 21.10
C ILE A 50 -11.20 14.40 19.97
N ASN A 51 -12.47 14.72 19.69
CA ASN A 51 -13.23 14.04 18.64
C ASN A 51 -12.59 14.21 17.26
N ARG A 52 -12.09 15.41 16.95
CA ARG A 52 -11.39 15.66 15.68
C ARG A 52 -10.14 14.79 15.56
N VAL A 53 -9.30 14.75 16.59
CA VAL A 53 -8.08 13.95 16.58
C VAL A 53 -8.39 12.45 16.44
N LYS A 54 -9.43 11.95 17.12
CA LYS A 54 -9.90 10.57 16.96
C LYS A 54 -10.35 10.26 15.53
N CYS A 55 -11.07 11.19 14.87
CA CYS A 55 -11.44 11.04 13.46
C CYS A 55 -10.21 11.00 12.54
N ASP A 56 -9.23 11.87 12.76
CA ASP A 56 -8.00 11.92 11.96
C ASP A 56 -7.17 10.62 12.11
N ILE A 57 -7.00 10.12 13.34
CA ILE A 57 -6.34 8.84 13.63
C ILE A 57 -7.01 7.70 12.85
N ASN A 58 -8.33 7.62 12.91
CA ASN A 58 -9.09 6.59 12.21
C ASN A 58 -8.95 6.70 10.69
N ALA A 59 -8.93 7.92 10.14
CA ALA A 59 -8.73 8.15 8.72
C ALA A 59 -7.32 7.70 8.27
N ASP A 60 -6.28 8.04 9.02
CA ASP A 60 -4.90 7.63 8.73
C ASP A 60 -4.74 6.11 8.80
N ARG A 61 -5.28 5.46 9.84
CA ARG A 61 -5.27 3.99 9.98
C ARG A 61 -6.03 3.29 8.83
N ASN A 62 -7.21 3.79 8.46
CA ASN A 62 -7.99 3.22 7.36
C ASN A 62 -7.26 3.38 6.01
N ASN A 63 -6.63 4.53 5.77
CA ASN A 63 -5.85 4.75 4.56
C ASN A 63 -4.61 3.84 4.51
N ALA A 64 -3.92 3.67 5.65
CA ALA A 64 -2.79 2.74 5.77
C ALA A 64 -3.22 1.31 5.44
N GLN A 65 -4.30 0.82 6.05
CA GLN A 65 -4.84 -0.51 5.77
C GLN A 65 -5.19 -0.70 4.29
N ARG A 66 -5.82 0.28 3.66
CA ARG A 66 -6.13 0.22 2.21
C ARG A 66 -4.85 0.13 1.38
N MET A 67 -3.82 0.89 1.74
CA MET A 67 -2.53 0.85 1.05
C MET A 67 -1.85 -0.51 1.21
N TYR A 68 -1.86 -1.11 2.41
CA TYR A 68 -1.33 -2.46 2.60
C TYR A 68 -2.05 -3.51 1.75
N ARG A 69 -3.38 -3.52 1.76
CA ARG A 69 -4.17 -4.45 0.94
C ARG A 69 -3.87 -4.30 -0.56
N ASN A 70 -3.75 -3.05 -1.03
CA ASN A 70 -3.40 -2.78 -2.42
C ASN A 70 -1.97 -3.23 -2.74
N ALA A 71 -1.03 -3.06 -1.81
CA ALA A 71 0.34 -3.52 -1.96
C ALA A 71 0.41 -5.05 -2.04
N GLU A 72 -0.31 -5.76 -1.17
CA GLU A 72 -0.41 -7.22 -1.18
C GLU A 72 -1.02 -7.75 -2.49
N ALA A 73 -2.10 -7.13 -2.97
CA ALA A 73 -2.70 -7.47 -4.25
C ALA A 73 -1.73 -7.20 -5.42
N THR A 74 -0.96 -6.11 -5.34
CA THR A 74 0.06 -5.78 -6.34
C THR A 74 1.21 -6.77 -6.34
N GLU A 75 1.69 -7.21 -5.17
CA GLU A 75 2.69 -8.26 -5.05
C GLU A 75 2.20 -9.61 -5.57
N ALA A 76 0.94 -9.96 -5.31
CA ALA A 76 0.32 -11.17 -5.85
C ALA A 76 0.32 -11.14 -7.39
N ARG A 77 -0.08 -10.00 -7.98
CA ARG A 77 -0.04 -9.80 -9.44
C ARG A 77 1.38 -9.85 -9.99
N ALA A 78 2.34 -9.28 -9.29
CA ALA A 78 3.76 -9.33 -9.68
C ALA A 78 4.28 -10.79 -9.70
N LYS A 79 3.89 -11.60 -8.70
CA LYS A 79 4.24 -13.03 -8.63
C LYS A 79 3.63 -13.82 -9.79
N GLU A 80 2.37 -13.55 -10.13
CA GLU A 80 1.69 -14.18 -11.25
C GLU A 80 2.35 -13.83 -12.60
N LEU A 81 2.70 -12.55 -12.78
CA LEU A 81 3.35 -12.08 -14.00
C LEU A 81 4.78 -12.64 -14.16
N ALA A 82 5.49 -12.82 -13.05
CA ALA A 82 6.78 -13.50 -13.06
C ALA A 82 6.64 -15.01 -13.38
N ARG A 83 5.53 -15.65 -12.97
CA ARG A 83 5.27 -17.08 -13.22
C ARG A 83 4.89 -17.38 -14.67
N THR A 84 4.23 -16.44 -15.35
CA THR A 84 3.69 -16.65 -16.71
C THR A 84 4.73 -16.55 -17.83
N GLY A 85 6.00 -16.27 -17.52
CA GLY A 85 7.12 -16.28 -18.48
C GLY A 85 6.98 -15.24 -19.61
N PRO A 86 7.95 -15.13 -20.54
CA PRO A 86 7.75 -14.37 -21.76
C PRO A 86 6.53 -14.93 -22.49
N GLU A 87 5.63 -14.03 -22.90
CA GLU A 87 4.51 -14.31 -23.79
C GLU A 87 4.98 -15.26 -24.90
N GLN A 88 4.59 -16.54 -24.85
CA GLN A 88 4.87 -17.43 -25.96
C GLN A 88 4.20 -16.79 -27.18
N PRO A 89 4.92 -16.54 -28.28
CA PRO A 89 4.28 -16.04 -29.48
C PRO A 89 3.18 -17.05 -29.79
N ARG A 90 1.92 -16.58 -29.81
CA ARG A 90 0.80 -17.37 -30.34
C ARG A 90 1.29 -17.83 -31.71
N LYS A 91 1.67 -19.10 -31.82
CA LYS A 91 1.92 -19.71 -33.12
C LYS A 91 0.58 -19.64 -33.81
N GLU A 92 0.42 -18.67 -34.70
CA GLU A 92 -0.62 -18.71 -35.70
C GLU A 92 -0.50 -20.09 -36.33
N ALA A 93 -1.54 -20.90 -36.11
CA ALA A 93 -1.72 -22.13 -36.84
C ALA A 93 -1.93 -21.72 -38.30
N LEU A 94 -0.83 -21.56 -39.05
CA LEU A 94 -0.88 -21.58 -40.50
C LEU A 94 -1.35 -22.97 -40.90
N LYS A 95 -2.59 -23.02 -41.42
CA LYS A 95 -3.13 -24.12 -42.20
C LYS A 95 -2.39 -24.27 -43.52
#